data_AF-A0A351MKP1-F1
#
_entry.id   AF-A0A351MKP1-F1
#
_cell.length_a   1.000
_cell.length_b   1.000
_cell.length_c   1.000
_cell.angle_alpha   90.00
_cell.angle_beta   90.00
_cell.angle_gamma   90.00
#
_symmetry.space_group_name_H-M   'P 1'
#
loop_
_entity.id
_entity.type
_entity.pdbx_description
1 polymer ?
#
loop_
_entity_poly.entity_id
_entity_poly.type
_entity_poly.pdbx_seq_one_letter_code
_entity_poly.pdbx_strand_id
1 'polypeptide(L)'
;DEPPRWTPADAAATVAPVELPGSAGWGVAVEPAADGTDYRIVRRLNNPYSLLRFGFLYFEYNLDANEPIDLVLTVGPPPGTTEGEVVEARVQLRPAAELARAIAAGDRAVEIVPDGTWRALVVPLAEVLRGGNMPANPYIQAIAFAPRDPQSVRAGAGWAFAAPRAIRAGTSPTARVVWSATDETGVTGYATLLDQNPHSLPPTDAVTQETEVRIDALPGALSWYHVRAQDGAGNWGPVEHFPLYVPPVPGG
;
A
#
# COMPACT_ATOMS: atom_id res chain seq x y z
N ASP A 1 7.92 14.68 8.39
CA ASP A 1 8.24 13.24 8.45
C ASP A 1 9.29 12.87 7.42
N GLU A 2 10.37 12.20 7.86
CA GLU A 2 11.37 11.63 6.96
C GLU A 2 10.71 10.53 6.11
N PRO A 3 10.99 10.43 4.80
CA PRO A 3 10.44 9.35 3.99
C PRO A 3 10.79 7.99 4.60
N PRO A 4 9.89 6.99 4.53
CA PRO A 4 10.21 5.66 5.03
C PRO A 4 11.50 5.17 4.39
N ARG A 5 12.46 4.70 5.21
CA ARG A 5 13.73 4.19 4.70
C ARG A 5 13.52 2.87 3.97
N TRP A 6 13.56 2.91 2.66
CA TRP A 6 13.67 1.74 1.80
C TRP A 6 15.15 1.50 1.52
N THR A 7 15.60 0.29 1.79
CA THR A 7 17.01 -0.06 1.56
C THR A 7 17.10 -0.93 0.31
N PRO A 8 17.98 -0.58 -0.65
CA PRO A 8 18.43 -1.57 -1.61
C PRO A 8 18.99 -2.75 -0.83
N ALA A 9 18.54 -3.97 -1.17
CA ALA A 9 19.22 -5.16 -0.70
C ALA A 9 20.63 -5.26 -1.31
N ASP A 10 20.81 -4.71 -2.53
CA ASP A 10 22.03 -4.77 -3.33
C ASP A 10 22.38 -3.39 -3.93
N ALA A 11 23.68 -3.10 -4.08
CA ALA A 11 24.20 -1.79 -4.52
C ALA A 11 23.96 -1.46 -6.01
N ALA A 12 23.22 -2.30 -6.73
CA ALA A 12 23.13 -2.27 -8.18
C ALA A 12 21.90 -1.49 -8.72
N ALA A 13 21.08 -0.93 -7.83
CA ALA A 13 20.05 0.04 -8.17
C ALA A 13 20.21 1.29 -7.30
N THR A 14 19.99 2.45 -7.91
CA THR A 14 19.86 3.71 -7.18
C THR A 14 18.45 3.84 -6.64
N VAL A 15 18.33 4.42 -5.44
CA VAL A 15 17.06 4.60 -4.74
C VAL A 15 16.98 6.05 -4.31
N ALA A 16 15.94 6.74 -4.77
CA ALA A 16 15.75 8.17 -4.49
C ALA A 16 14.31 8.42 -4.00
N PRO A 17 14.10 9.38 -3.09
CA PRO A 17 12.75 9.84 -2.78
C PRO A 17 12.15 10.52 -4.02
N VAL A 18 10.85 10.33 -4.25
CA VAL A 18 10.10 11.00 -5.31
C VAL A 18 8.81 11.57 -4.75
N GLU A 19 8.41 12.75 -5.18
CA GLU A 19 7.13 13.34 -4.79
C GLU A 19 5.97 12.62 -5.48
N LEU A 20 4.91 12.37 -4.72
CA LEU A 20 3.64 11.91 -5.27
C LEU A 20 2.93 13.12 -5.91
N PRO A 21 2.58 13.08 -7.21
CA PRO A 21 1.93 14.21 -7.85
C PRO A 21 0.64 14.60 -7.14
N GLY A 22 0.53 15.90 -6.83
CA GLY A 22 -0.67 16.44 -6.19
C GLY A 22 -0.81 16.11 -4.69
N SER A 23 0.25 15.62 -4.03
CA SER A 23 0.24 15.42 -2.58
C SER A 23 1.53 15.92 -1.91
N ALA A 24 1.49 16.07 -0.59
CA ALA A 24 2.69 16.31 0.22
C ALA A 24 3.43 15.00 0.58
N GLY A 25 3.02 13.87 -0.01
CA GLY A 25 3.55 12.55 0.24
C GLY A 25 4.77 12.22 -0.61
N TRP A 26 5.50 11.18 -0.19
CA TRP A 26 6.71 10.72 -0.85
C TRP A 26 6.62 9.23 -1.17
N GLY A 27 7.09 8.89 -2.36
CA GLY A 27 7.41 7.53 -2.78
C GLY A 27 8.92 7.31 -2.86
N VAL A 28 9.26 6.17 -3.43
CA VAL A 28 10.63 5.82 -3.77
C VAL A 28 10.69 5.50 -5.25
N ALA A 29 11.60 6.17 -5.95
CA ALA A 29 12.00 5.85 -7.30
C ALA A 29 13.24 4.95 -7.25
N VAL A 30 13.28 3.99 -8.17
CA VAL A 30 14.31 2.97 -8.27
C VAL A 30 14.79 2.95 -9.71
N GLU A 31 16.08 3.12 -9.90
CA GLU A 31 16.69 3.11 -11.23
C GLU A 31 17.86 2.12 -11.25
N PRO A 32 17.79 1.04 -12.07
CA PRO A 32 18.88 0.09 -12.23
C PRO A 32 20.12 0.75 -12.82
N ALA A 33 21.29 0.48 -12.25
CA ALA A 33 22.55 1.04 -12.74
C ALA A 33 23.11 0.32 -13.97
N ALA A 34 22.68 -0.91 -14.24
CA ALA A 34 23.14 -1.72 -15.37
C ALA A 34 22.05 -2.69 -15.86
N ASP A 35 22.11 -3.05 -17.14
CA ASP A 35 21.28 -4.10 -17.73
C ASP A 35 21.50 -5.44 -17.02
N GLY A 36 20.48 -6.29 -16.95
CA GLY A 36 20.62 -7.64 -16.39
C GLY A 36 20.75 -7.69 -14.86
N THR A 37 20.69 -6.53 -14.19
CA THR A 37 20.93 -6.42 -12.75
C THR A 37 19.81 -7.07 -11.96
N ASP A 38 20.17 -7.96 -11.03
CA ASP A 38 19.27 -8.39 -9.98
C ASP A 38 19.30 -7.37 -8.83
N TYR A 39 18.14 -6.90 -8.42
CA TYR A 39 18.01 -5.95 -7.31
C TYR A 39 16.67 -6.11 -6.64
N ARG A 40 16.62 -5.73 -5.37
CA ARG A 40 15.40 -5.77 -4.58
C ARG A 40 15.34 -4.57 -3.66
N ILE A 41 14.22 -3.88 -3.65
CA ILE A 41 13.96 -2.80 -2.70
C ILE A 41 13.05 -3.33 -1.62
N VAL A 42 13.55 -3.37 -0.38
CA VAL A 42 12.89 -4.03 0.75
C VAL A 42 12.54 -3.03 1.82
N ARG A 43 11.35 -3.18 2.37
CA ARG A 43 10.96 -2.62 3.66
C ARG A 43 10.62 -3.75 4.62
N ARG A 44 11.48 -3.92 5.63
CA ARG A 44 11.15 -4.75 6.81
C ARG A 44 10.14 -3.97 7.66
N LEU A 45 9.10 -4.67 8.11
CA LEU A 45 8.05 -4.08 8.93
C LEU A 45 8.47 -4.15 10.39
N ASN A 46 8.52 -2.99 11.04
CA ASN A 46 8.73 -2.93 12.50
C ASN A 46 7.61 -3.64 13.26
N ASN A 47 6.40 -3.60 12.70
CA ASN A 47 5.22 -4.29 13.20
C ASN A 47 4.68 -5.22 12.09
N PRO A 48 5.13 -6.49 12.04
CA PRO A 48 4.54 -7.48 11.15
C PRO A 48 3.03 -7.61 11.39
N TYR A 49 2.26 -7.84 10.34
CA TYR A 49 0.79 -7.94 10.44
C TYR A 49 0.29 -9.30 9.99
N SER A 50 -0.81 -9.76 10.60
CA SER A 50 -1.45 -11.01 10.23
C SER A 50 -2.12 -10.88 8.87
N LEU A 51 -1.72 -11.73 7.91
CA LEU A 51 -2.35 -11.83 6.60
C LEU A 51 -3.83 -12.25 6.70
N LEU A 52 -4.21 -13.00 7.73
CA LEU A 52 -5.59 -13.41 7.96
C LEU A 52 -6.48 -12.26 8.46
N ARG A 53 -5.89 -11.24 9.10
CA ARG A 53 -6.64 -10.06 9.59
C ARG A 53 -6.60 -8.89 8.60
N PHE A 54 -5.45 -8.69 7.95
CA PHE A 54 -5.20 -7.64 6.97
C PHE A 54 -4.83 -8.27 5.63
N GLY A 55 -5.82 -8.90 5.01
CA GLY A 55 -5.66 -9.72 3.81
C GLY A 55 -5.43 -8.94 2.52
N PHE A 56 -5.38 -7.62 2.57
CA PHE A 56 -5.20 -6.76 1.42
C PHE A 56 -3.97 -5.86 1.60
N LEU A 57 -3.29 -5.55 0.51
CA LEU A 57 -2.21 -4.57 0.48
C LEU A 57 -2.55 -3.49 -0.53
N TYR A 58 -2.67 -2.26 -0.06
CA TYR A 58 -2.68 -1.09 -0.92
C TYR A 58 -1.27 -0.58 -1.14
N PHE A 59 -0.97 -0.09 -2.34
CA PHE A 59 0.17 0.78 -2.61
C PHE A 59 -0.10 1.62 -3.86
N GLU A 60 0.68 2.67 -4.02
CA GLU A 60 0.72 3.48 -5.24
C GLU A 60 1.97 3.12 -6.04
N TYR A 61 1.89 3.18 -7.36
CA TYR A 61 2.98 2.82 -8.26
C TYR A 61 3.01 3.73 -9.48
N ASN A 62 4.20 3.89 -10.04
CA ASN A 62 4.43 4.41 -11.38
C ASN A 62 5.41 3.45 -12.06
N LEU A 63 4.95 2.80 -13.13
CA LEU A 63 5.69 1.77 -13.84
C LEU A 63 5.73 2.10 -15.32
N ASP A 64 6.91 2.08 -15.91
CA ASP A 64 7.06 2.14 -17.36
C ASP A 64 6.62 0.82 -18.01
N ALA A 65 6.10 0.92 -19.24
CA ALA A 65 5.46 -0.19 -19.98
C ALA A 65 6.31 -1.47 -20.14
N ASN A 66 7.62 -1.37 -19.91
CA ASN A 66 8.60 -2.40 -20.24
C ASN A 66 9.27 -3.05 -19.02
N GLU A 67 8.83 -2.74 -17.80
CA GLU A 67 9.47 -3.25 -16.58
C GLU A 67 8.63 -4.29 -15.83
N PRO A 68 9.00 -5.58 -15.92
CA PRO A 68 8.31 -6.61 -15.16
C PRO A 68 8.80 -6.61 -13.71
N ILE A 69 8.12 -5.85 -12.85
CA ILE A 69 8.31 -5.85 -11.39
C ILE A 69 7.27 -6.77 -10.74
N ASP A 70 7.69 -7.51 -9.71
CA ASP A 70 6.79 -8.29 -8.87
C ASP A 70 6.80 -7.78 -7.43
N LEU A 71 5.69 -8.01 -6.75
CA LEU A 71 5.59 -7.85 -5.30
C LEU A 71 6.15 -9.11 -4.63
N VAL A 72 7.11 -8.94 -3.73
CA VAL A 72 7.77 -10.01 -2.99
C VAL A 72 7.55 -9.80 -1.50
N LEU A 73 7.03 -10.82 -0.83
CA LEU A 73 6.65 -10.78 0.57
C LEU A 73 7.49 -11.77 1.36
N THR A 74 8.02 -11.34 2.48
CA THR A 74 8.54 -12.26 3.49
C THR A 74 7.41 -12.57 4.45
N VAL A 75 7.02 -13.85 4.52
CA VAL A 75 5.91 -14.33 5.34
C VAL A 75 6.47 -15.30 6.38
N GLY A 76 6.16 -15.07 7.66
CA GLY A 76 6.63 -15.93 8.73
C GLY A 76 5.59 -16.15 9.82
N PRO A 77 5.99 -16.78 10.93
CA PRO A 77 5.10 -16.99 12.07
C PRO A 77 4.78 -15.67 12.79
N PRO A 78 3.81 -15.68 13.74
CA PRO A 78 3.52 -14.52 14.57
C PRO A 78 4.78 -13.97 15.28
N PRO A 79 4.87 -12.65 15.49
CA PRO A 79 5.95 -12.06 16.27
C PRO A 79 6.08 -12.73 17.65
N GLY A 80 7.31 -13.00 18.06
CA GLY A 80 7.61 -13.70 19.33
C GLY A 80 7.56 -15.23 19.27
N THR A 81 7.24 -15.82 18.12
CA THR A 81 7.33 -17.28 17.93
C THR A 81 8.79 -17.70 17.75
N THR A 82 9.26 -18.69 18.51
CA THR A 82 10.64 -19.20 18.47
C THR A 82 10.88 -20.24 17.38
N GLU A 83 9.81 -20.88 16.89
CA GLU A 83 9.84 -21.89 15.83
C GLU A 83 8.85 -21.51 14.73
N GLY A 84 9.21 -21.74 13.47
CA GLY A 84 8.33 -21.53 12.33
C GLY A 84 9.09 -21.21 11.07
N GLU A 85 8.59 -21.73 9.95
CA GLU A 85 9.15 -21.48 8.63
C GLU A 85 8.90 -20.01 8.22
N VAL A 86 9.94 -19.38 7.69
CA VAL A 86 9.82 -18.11 6.96
C VAL A 86 9.89 -18.44 5.49
N VAL A 87 8.86 -18.07 4.76
CA VAL A 87 8.73 -18.31 3.32
C VAL A 87 8.74 -16.99 2.57
N GLU A 88 9.28 -17.02 1.36
CA GLU A 88 9.10 -15.95 0.40
C GLU A 88 7.87 -16.25 -0.46
N ALA A 89 7.01 -15.25 -0.62
CA ALA A 89 5.85 -15.32 -1.48
C ALA A 89 5.92 -14.22 -2.53
N ARG A 90 5.73 -14.60 -3.79
CA ARG A 90 5.74 -13.67 -4.92
C ARG A 90 4.34 -13.51 -5.49
N VAL A 91 3.97 -12.27 -5.77
CA VAL A 91 2.77 -11.88 -6.51
C VAL A 91 3.24 -11.15 -7.76
N GLN A 92 2.97 -11.73 -8.92
CA GLN A 92 3.36 -11.17 -10.19
C GLN A 92 2.44 -10.01 -10.57
N LEU A 93 3.03 -8.85 -10.86
CA LEU A 93 2.28 -7.71 -11.37
C LEU A 93 2.26 -7.79 -12.89
N ARG A 94 1.08 -8.04 -13.47
CA ARG A 94 0.92 -8.32 -14.90
C ARG A 94 0.02 -7.29 -15.57
N PRO A 95 0.37 -6.80 -16.78
CA PRO A 95 -0.60 -6.11 -17.63
C PRO A 95 -1.82 -7.01 -17.92
N ALA A 96 -2.97 -6.40 -18.18
CA ALA A 96 -4.22 -7.11 -18.49
C ALA A 96 -4.05 -8.20 -19.56
N ALA A 97 -3.29 -7.90 -20.61
CA ALA A 97 -3.06 -8.80 -21.74
C ALA A 97 -2.30 -10.10 -21.36
N GLU A 98 -1.55 -10.09 -20.25
CA GLU A 98 -0.77 -11.24 -19.78
C GLU A 98 -1.43 -11.98 -18.62
N LEU A 99 -2.35 -11.32 -17.90
CA LEU A 99 -2.89 -11.80 -16.64
C LEU A 99 -3.57 -13.17 -16.77
N ALA A 100 -4.45 -13.33 -17.76
CA ALA A 100 -5.19 -14.57 -17.97
C ALA A 100 -4.25 -15.77 -18.21
N ARG A 101 -3.17 -15.55 -18.98
CA ARG A 101 -2.17 -16.58 -19.26
C ARG A 101 -1.38 -16.95 -17.99
N ALA A 102 -1.00 -15.96 -17.20
CA ALA A 102 -0.28 -16.17 -15.93
C ALA A 102 -1.14 -17.00 -14.96
N ILE A 103 -2.40 -16.61 -14.75
CA ILE A 103 -3.33 -17.35 -13.88
C ILE A 103 -3.54 -18.78 -14.40
N ALA A 104 -3.70 -18.98 -15.72
CA ALA A 104 -3.84 -20.31 -16.30
C ALA A 104 -2.59 -21.19 -16.12
N ALA A 105 -1.40 -20.59 -16.02
CA ALA A 105 -0.16 -21.27 -15.70
C ALA A 105 0.00 -21.59 -14.20
N GLY A 106 -0.96 -21.17 -13.35
CA GLY A 106 -0.90 -21.32 -11.91
C GLY A 106 -0.11 -20.20 -11.20
N ASP A 107 0.24 -19.13 -11.92
CA ASP A 107 0.92 -17.99 -11.32
C ASP A 107 -0.01 -17.21 -10.39
N ARG A 108 0.55 -16.76 -9.28
CA ARG A 108 -0.09 -15.79 -8.39
C ARG A 108 0.10 -14.40 -8.99
N ALA A 109 -0.90 -13.91 -9.72
CA ALA A 109 -0.79 -12.67 -10.46
C ALA A 109 -1.97 -11.72 -10.19
N VAL A 110 -1.70 -10.43 -10.30
CA VAL A 110 -2.71 -9.36 -10.28
C VAL A 110 -2.47 -8.38 -11.41
N GLU A 111 -3.53 -7.67 -11.81
CA GLU A 111 -3.46 -6.67 -12.87
C GLU A 111 -2.72 -5.41 -12.42
N ILE A 112 -1.90 -4.86 -13.32
CA ILE A 112 -1.37 -3.50 -13.27
C ILE A 112 -1.52 -2.82 -14.64
N VAL A 113 -1.39 -1.50 -14.66
CA VAL A 113 -1.32 -0.72 -15.90
C VAL A 113 -0.01 0.06 -15.92
N PRO A 114 1.02 -0.43 -16.64
CA PRO A 114 2.32 0.23 -16.69
C PRO A 114 2.34 1.29 -17.80
N ASP A 115 1.86 2.49 -17.49
CA ASP A 115 1.72 3.60 -18.44
C ASP A 115 2.51 4.85 -18.05
N GLY A 116 3.50 4.71 -17.17
CA GLY A 116 4.33 5.84 -16.70
C GLY A 116 3.55 6.85 -15.84
N THR A 117 2.32 6.52 -15.44
CA THR A 117 1.47 7.39 -14.61
C THR A 117 1.29 6.78 -13.23
N TRP A 118 1.18 7.63 -12.21
CA TRP A 118 0.87 7.20 -10.87
C TRP A 118 -0.52 6.56 -10.79
N ARG A 119 -0.57 5.36 -10.24
CA ARG A 119 -1.76 4.54 -10.07
C ARG A 119 -1.80 3.93 -8.68
N ALA A 120 -2.99 3.59 -8.24
CA ALA A 120 -3.22 2.86 -7.00
C ALA A 120 -3.58 1.40 -7.30
N LEU A 121 -3.14 0.49 -6.45
CA LEU A 121 -3.54 -0.91 -6.48
C LEU A 121 -3.92 -1.40 -5.09
N VAL A 122 -4.98 -2.21 -5.01
CA VAL A 122 -5.30 -3.01 -3.83
C VAL A 122 -5.14 -4.48 -4.21
N VAL A 123 -4.12 -5.14 -3.65
CA VAL A 123 -3.83 -6.55 -3.90
C VAL A 123 -4.55 -7.40 -2.85
N PRO A 124 -5.43 -8.35 -3.25
CA PRO A 124 -6.08 -9.27 -2.32
C PRO A 124 -5.12 -10.40 -1.91
N LEU A 125 -4.09 -10.07 -1.11
CA LEU A 125 -3.02 -10.97 -0.71
C LEU A 125 -3.52 -12.31 -0.15
N ALA A 126 -4.52 -12.30 0.74
CA ALA A 126 -5.02 -13.51 1.36
C ALA A 126 -5.67 -14.48 0.35
N GLU A 127 -6.21 -13.95 -0.75
CA GLU A 127 -6.77 -14.73 -1.84
C GLU A 127 -5.68 -15.20 -2.80
N VAL A 128 -4.85 -14.27 -3.27
CA VAL A 128 -3.77 -14.55 -4.25
C VAL A 128 -2.76 -15.55 -3.70
N LEU A 129 -2.47 -15.50 -2.39
CA LEU A 129 -1.52 -16.39 -1.73
C LEU A 129 -2.14 -17.69 -1.21
N ARG A 130 -3.46 -17.89 -1.39
CA ARG A 130 -4.19 -19.07 -0.90
C ARG A 130 -3.61 -20.34 -1.53
N GLY A 131 -3.55 -21.41 -0.74
CA GLY A 131 -3.07 -22.73 -1.21
C GLY A 131 -1.55 -22.83 -1.38
N GLY A 132 -0.79 -21.78 -1.04
CA GLY A 132 0.66 -21.87 -0.95
C GLY A 132 1.16 -22.63 0.27
N ASN A 133 2.45 -22.98 0.25
CA ASN A 133 3.19 -23.35 1.46
C ASN A 133 3.33 -22.10 2.34
N MET A 134 2.29 -21.79 3.09
CA MET A 134 2.23 -20.65 4.01
C MET A 134 2.25 -21.19 5.45
N PRO A 135 2.92 -20.48 6.38
CA PRO A 135 2.81 -20.78 7.80
C PRO A 135 1.34 -20.78 8.24
N ALA A 136 0.96 -21.62 9.22
CA ALA A 136 -0.43 -21.76 9.68
C ALA A 136 -1.07 -20.44 10.17
N ASN A 137 -0.26 -19.54 10.72
CA ASN A 137 -0.64 -18.18 11.10
C ASN A 137 0.30 -17.18 10.39
N PRO A 138 0.05 -16.87 9.10
CA PRO A 138 1.00 -16.13 8.30
C PRO A 138 1.00 -14.64 8.67
N TYR A 139 2.18 -14.12 9.00
CA TYR A 139 2.44 -12.70 9.21
C TYR A 139 3.35 -12.17 8.11
N ILE A 140 2.96 -11.05 7.51
CA ILE A 140 3.82 -10.32 6.59
C ILE A 140 4.88 -9.59 7.41
N GLN A 141 6.14 -9.95 7.21
CA GLN A 141 7.30 -9.42 7.93
C GLN A 141 8.07 -8.39 7.10
N ALA A 142 8.05 -8.53 5.78
CA ALA A 142 8.64 -7.56 4.87
C ALA A 142 7.84 -7.48 3.57
N ILE A 143 7.84 -6.28 3.00
CA ILE A 143 7.32 -5.99 1.66
C ILE A 143 8.51 -5.59 0.81
N ALA A 144 8.57 -6.12 -0.40
CA ALA A 144 9.61 -5.78 -1.34
C ALA A 144 9.07 -5.77 -2.76
N PHE A 145 9.81 -5.08 -3.61
CA PHE A 145 9.61 -5.06 -5.04
C PHE A 145 10.93 -5.43 -5.70
N ALA A 146 10.85 -6.30 -6.71
CA ALA A 146 12.00 -6.81 -7.44
C ALA A 146 11.62 -7.11 -8.88
N PRO A 147 12.57 -7.07 -9.82
CA PRO A 147 12.37 -7.65 -11.14
C PRO A 147 11.86 -9.08 -11.06
N ARG A 148 11.01 -9.44 -12.02
CA ARG A 148 10.59 -10.82 -12.24
C ARG A 148 11.73 -11.68 -12.78
N ASP A 149 12.44 -11.11 -13.74
CA ASP A 149 13.58 -11.71 -14.41
C ASP A 149 14.69 -10.65 -14.48
N PRO A 150 15.81 -10.83 -13.76
CA PRO A 150 16.95 -9.93 -13.84
C PRO A 150 17.42 -9.68 -15.27
N GLN A 151 17.33 -10.67 -16.17
CA GLN A 151 17.77 -10.52 -17.57
C GLN A 151 16.92 -9.53 -18.36
N SER A 152 15.71 -9.22 -17.90
CA SER A 152 14.82 -8.25 -18.53
C SER A 152 15.05 -6.81 -18.06
N VAL A 153 15.87 -6.61 -17.02
CA VAL A 153 16.21 -5.30 -16.47
C VAL A 153 17.06 -4.52 -17.45
N ARG A 154 16.70 -3.25 -17.65
CA ARG A 154 17.46 -2.30 -18.45
C ARG A 154 17.97 -1.15 -17.58
N ALA A 155 19.20 -0.73 -17.79
CA ALA A 155 19.77 0.44 -17.14
C ALA A 155 18.93 1.68 -17.46
N GLY A 156 18.64 2.49 -16.45
CA GLY A 156 17.81 3.70 -16.60
C GLY A 156 16.30 3.46 -16.76
N ALA A 157 15.87 2.20 -16.86
CA ALA A 157 14.46 1.83 -16.85
C ALA A 157 14.02 1.72 -15.39
N GLY A 158 13.50 2.83 -14.87
CA GLY A 158 13.15 2.99 -13.47
C GLY A 158 11.65 2.95 -13.20
N TRP A 159 11.33 2.66 -11.95
CA TRP A 159 9.98 2.57 -11.43
C TRP A 159 9.86 3.26 -10.09
N ALA A 160 8.64 3.62 -9.71
CA ALA A 160 8.37 4.18 -8.40
C ALA A 160 7.19 3.50 -7.70
N PHE A 161 7.22 3.54 -6.38
CA PHE A 161 6.14 3.06 -5.55
C PHE A 161 6.03 3.89 -4.26
N ALA A 162 4.84 3.90 -3.67
CA ALA A 162 4.60 4.65 -2.45
C ALA A 162 3.50 4.05 -1.57
N ALA A 163 3.46 4.57 -0.34
CA ALA A 163 2.36 4.40 0.61
C ALA A 163 1.83 2.95 0.78
N PRO A 164 2.68 1.91 0.96
CA PRO A 164 2.15 0.58 1.19
C PRO A 164 1.38 0.53 2.52
N ARG A 165 0.14 0.07 2.47
CA ARG A 165 -0.74 -0.07 3.64
C ARG A 165 -1.40 -1.44 3.66
N ALA A 166 -1.27 -2.13 4.78
CA ALA A 166 -2.05 -3.32 5.06
C ALA A 166 -3.51 -2.91 5.32
N ILE A 167 -4.44 -3.52 4.62
CA ILE A 167 -5.87 -3.20 4.69
C ILE A 167 -6.64 -4.41 5.19
N ARG A 168 -7.56 -4.14 6.11
CA ARG A 168 -8.60 -5.07 6.51
C ARG A 168 -9.89 -4.71 5.75
N ALA A 169 -10.42 -5.67 5.01
CA ALA A 169 -11.73 -5.50 4.39
C ALA A 169 -12.84 -5.47 5.45
N GLY A 170 -13.77 -4.53 5.29
CA GLY A 170 -15.05 -4.53 5.96
C GLY A 170 -15.97 -5.61 5.37
N THR A 171 -16.84 -6.15 6.20
CA THR A 171 -17.89 -7.12 5.81
C THR A 171 -19.26 -6.45 5.64
N SER A 172 -19.32 -5.13 5.78
CA SER A 172 -20.51 -4.29 5.71
C SER A 172 -20.17 -3.02 4.96
N PRO A 173 -21.07 -2.46 4.12
CA PRO A 173 -20.90 -1.13 3.54
C PRO A 173 -21.00 -0.02 4.59
N THR A 174 -21.36 -0.34 5.84
CA THR A 174 -21.37 0.62 6.95
C THR A 174 -20.05 0.62 7.70
N ALA A 175 -19.62 1.81 8.14
CA ALA A 175 -18.44 1.98 8.98
C ALA A 175 -18.72 2.97 10.11
N ARG A 176 -18.04 2.78 11.24
CA ARG A 176 -17.92 3.80 12.29
C ARG A 176 -16.46 4.18 12.40
N VAL A 177 -16.15 5.44 12.15
CA VAL A 177 -14.81 6.00 12.30
C VAL A 177 -14.78 6.85 13.55
N VAL A 178 -13.75 6.67 14.36
CA VAL A 178 -13.53 7.43 15.60
C VAL A 178 -12.12 7.98 15.54
N TRP A 179 -11.95 9.23 15.96
CA TRP A 179 -10.66 9.89 16.00
C TRP A 179 -10.51 10.68 17.28
N SER A 180 -9.27 11.05 17.56
CA SER A 180 -8.92 12.00 18.60
C SER A 180 -7.63 12.70 18.20
N ALA A 181 -7.45 13.92 18.69
CA ALA A 181 -6.20 14.65 18.60
C ALA A 181 -5.91 15.36 19.93
N THR A 182 -4.65 15.76 20.10
CA THR A 182 -4.17 16.48 21.26
C THR A 182 -3.25 17.59 20.79
N ASP A 183 -3.41 18.78 21.35
CA ASP A 183 -2.50 19.91 21.18
C ASP A 183 -2.35 20.65 22.52
N GLU A 184 -1.20 21.26 22.77
CA GLU A 184 -0.91 21.98 24.02
C GLU A 184 -1.86 23.16 24.26
N THR A 185 -2.36 23.78 23.19
CA THR A 185 -3.33 24.87 23.23
C THR A 185 -4.77 24.38 23.20
N GLY A 186 -4.99 23.06 23.14
CA GLY A 186 -6.28 22.42 22.96
C GLY A 186 -6.66 22.23 21.49
N VAL A 187 -7.64 21.37 21.25
CA VAL A 187 -8.21 21.14 19.91
C VAL A 187 -9.52 21.91 19.83
N THR A 188 -9.64 22.79 18.84
CA THR A 188 -10.80 23.65 18.62
C THR A 188 -11.77 23.12 17.58
N GLY A 189 -11.41 22.04 16.87
CA GLY A 189 -12.28 21.36 15.93
C GLY A 189 -11.53 20.47 14.96
N TYR A 190 -12.26 19.88 14.03
CA TYR A 190 -11.75 18.99 13.00
C TYR A 190 -12.31 19.37 11.63
N ALA A 191 -11.50 19.18 10.59
CA ALA A 191 -11.98 19.13 9.21
C ALA A 191 -11.91 17.67 8.74
N THR A 192 -12.98 17.20 8.09
CA THR A 192 -13.07 15.82 7.62
C THR A 192 -13.50 15.75 6.15
N LEU A 193 -13.14 14.66 5.48
CA LEU A 193 -13.53 14.39 4.09
C LEU A 193 -13.56 12.87 3.87
N LEU A 194 -14.54 12.40 3.11
CA LEU A 194 -14.62 11.02 2.65
C LEU A 194 -14.63 11.04 1.12
N ASP A 195 -13.59 10.49 0.50
CA ASP A 195 -13.55 10.30 -0.95
C ASP A 195 -12.69 9.07 -1.35
N GLN A 196 -12.33 8.94 -2.62
CA GLN A 196 -11.50 7.84 -3.13
C GLN A 196 -10.06 8.26 -3.44
N ASN A 197 -9.69 9.51 -3.19
CA ASN A 197 -8.35 10.02 -3.40
C ASN A 197 -7.53 9.91 -2.10
N PRO A 198 -6.48 9.09 -2.06
CA PRO A 198 -5.65 8.89 -0.87
C PRO A 198 -5.02 10.17 -0.32
N HIS A 199 -4.94 11.24 -1.12
CA HIS A 199 -4.19 12.47 -0.81
C HIS A 199 -5.06 13.69 -0.54
N SER A 200 -6.39 13.55 -0.56
CA SER A 200 -7.27 14.70 -0.40
C SER A 200 -7.08 15.40 0.95
N LEU A 201 -7.17 16.72 0.91
CA LEU A 201 -7.11 17.58 2.09
C LEU A 201 -8.53 17.98 2.51
N PRO A 202 -8.94 17.74 3.76
CA PRO A 202 -10.24 18.19 4.23
C PRO A 202 -10.44 19.70 4.11
N PRO A 203 -11.60 20.18 3.66
CA PRO A 203 -11.89 21.61 3.54
C PRO A 203 -11.85 22.28 4.93
N THR A 204 -11.10 23.38 5.07
CA THR A 204 -10.92 24.07 6.37
C THR A 204 -12.08 24.97 6.78
N ASP A 205 -13.00 25.25 5.86
CA ASP A 205 -14.20 26.06 6.08
C ASP A 205 -15.36 25.24 6.69
N ALA A 206 -15.28 23.91 6.67
CA ALA A 206 -16.25 22.99 7.29
C ALA A 206 -15.66 22.33 8.54
N VAL A 207 -15.78 23.00 9.69
CA VAL A 207 -15.28 22.52 10.99
C VAL A 207 -16.37 21.78 11.76
N THR A 208 -16.04 20.61 12.31
CA THR A 208 -16.88 19.84 13.22
C THR A 208 -16.23 19.70 14.60
N GLN A 209 -17.05 19.57 15.64
CA GLN A 209 -16.61 19.20 17.00
C GLN A 209 -16.72 17.70 17.27
N GLU A 210 -17.35 16.97 16.34
CA GLU A 210 -17.53 15.53 16.48
C GLU A 210 -16.17 14.81 16.49
N THR A 211 -16.11 13.71 17.22
CA THR A 211 -14.95 12.80 17.27
C THR A 211 -15.29 11.43 16.69
N GLU A 212 -16.48 11.29 16.10
CA GLU A 212 -16.90 10.11 15.40
C GLU A 212 -17.83 10.44 14.23
N VAL A 213 -17.86 9.55 13.25
CA VAL A 213 -18.86 9.56 12.19
C VAL A 213 -19.33 8.15 11.91
N ARG A 214 -20.61 8.02 11.58
CA ARG A 214 -21.17 6.82 10.99
C ARG A 214 -21.31 7.04 9.48
N ILE A 215 -20.73 6.12 8.71
CA ILE A 215 -20.87 6.05 7.26
C ILE A 215 -21.84 4.91 6.99
N ASP A 216 -22.98 5.23 6.39
CA ASP A 216 -24.03 4.23 6.15
C ASP A 216 -23.90 3.52 4.79
N ALA A 217 -23.13 4.08 3.86
CA ALA A 217 -22.89 3.47 2.54
C ALA A 217 -21.51 3.85 1.99
N LEU A 218 -20.54 2.98 2.19
CA LEU A 218 -19.28 3.03 1.46
C LEU A 218 -19.49 2.58 0.01
N PRO A 219 -18.81 3.22 -0.96
CA PRO A 219 -18.73 2.64 -2.29
C PRO A 219 -18.01 1.29 -2.18
N GLY A 220 -18.37 0.31 -3.00
CA GLY A 220 -17.72 -1.01 -3.05
C GLY A 220 -16.29 -0.96 -3.63
N ALA A 221 -15.50 0.03 -3.20
CA ALA A 221 -14.18 0.39 -3.66
C ALA A 221 -13.41 1.00 -2.49
N LEU A 222 -12.08 1.12 -2.63
CA LEU A 222 -11.25 1.77 -1.62
C LEU A 222 -11.67 3.25 -1.50
N SER A 223 -11.96 3.65 -0.27
CA SER A 223 -12.24 5.04 0.13
C SER A 223 -11.28 5.44 1.25
N TRP A 224 -11.16 6.73 1.47
CA TRP A 224 -10.31 7.32 2.48
C TRP A 224 -11.13 8.26 3.34
N TYR A 225 -11.08 8.03 4.64
CA TYR A 225 -11.55 9.00 5.60
C TYR A 225 -10.37 9.87 6.02
N HIS A 226 -10.46 11.14 5.69
CA HIS A 226 -9.46 12.15 5.98
C HIS A 226 -9.90 12.95 7.19
N VAL A 227 -8.97 13.19 8.12
CA VAL A 227 -9.22 14.07 9.27
C VAL A 227 -7.98 14.88 9.60
N ARG A 228 -8.16 16.14 9.96
CA ARG A 228 -7.13 16.96 10.60
C ARG A 228 -7.73 17.80 11.71
N ALA A 229 -6.95 18.03 12.76
CA ALA A 229 -7.34 18.85 13.89
C ALA A 229 -6.91 20.31 13.70
N GLN A 230 -7.70 21.21 14.25
CA GLN A 230 -7.35 22.62 14.43
C GLN A 230 -6.96 22.85 15.90
N ASP A 231 -5.84 23.52 16.15
CA ASP A 231 -5.38 23.85 17.50
C ASP A 231 -6.13 25.07 18.09
N GLY A 232 -5.81 25.42 19.34
CA GLY A 232 -6.32 26.58 20.07
C GLY A 232 -6.01 27.93 19.43
N ALA A 233 -4.95 27.99 18.62
CA ALA A 233 -4.51 29.19 17.90
C ALA A 233 -5.09 29.27 16.47
N GLY A 234 -5.84 28.26 16.03
CA GLY A 234 -6.44 28.19 14.70
C GLY A 234 -5.54 27.55 13.64
N ASN A 235 -4.38 27.01 13.99
CA ASN A 235 -3.50 26.30 13.06
C ASN A 235 -4.03 24.89 12.79
N TRP A 236 -3.84 24.43 11.55
CA TRP A 236 -4.22 23.08 11.13
C TRP A 236 -3.04 22.13 11.25
N GLY A 237 -3.24 21.02 11.94
CA GLY A 237 -2.30 19.91 12.01
C GLY A 237 -2.20 19.12 10.69
N PRO A 238 -1.36 18.07 10.67
CA PRO A 238 -1.28 17.15 9.54
C PRO A 238 -2.62 16.44 9.29
N VAL A 239 -2.82 16.00 8.04
CA VAL A 239 -3.98 15.18 7.67
C VAL A 239 -3.65 13.71 7.92
N GLU A 240 -4.53 13.04 8.66
CA GLU A 240 -4.54 11.59 8.77
C GLU A 240 -5.47 10.99 7.73
N HIS A 241 -4.98 9.97 7.02
CA HIS A 241 -5.66 9.31 5.91
C HIS A 241 -5.96 7.86 6.29
N PHE A 242 -7.21 7.54 6.59
CA PHE A 242 -7.62 6.20 7.03
C PHE A 242 -8.32 5.42 5.90
N PRO A 243 -7.78 4.28 5.44
CA PRO A 243 -8.39 3.51 4.36
C PRO A 243 -9.61 2.74 4.85
N LEU A 244 -10.71 2.88 4.12
CA LEU A 244 -11.95 2.13 4.28
C LEU A 244 -12.18 1.32 3.02
N TYR A 245 -12.20 0.00 3.15
CA TYR A 245 -12.35 -0.89 2.00
C TYR A 245 -13.41 -1.95 2.25
N VAL A 246 -14.39 -2.02 1.36
CA VAL A 246 -15.35 -3.11 1.27
C VAL A 246 -15.19 -3.69 -0.13
N PRO A 247 -14.67 -4.91 -0.28
CA PRO A 247 -14.51 -5.52 -1.59
C PRO A 247 -15.90 -5.71 -2.23
N PRO A 248 -16.00 -5.59 -3.57
CA PRO A 248 -17.22 -5.92 -4.28
C PRO A 248 -17.69 -7.33 -3.93
N VAL A 249 -19.00 -7.52 -3.81
CA VAL A 249 -19.56 -8.88 -3.72
C VAL A 249 -19.32 -9.57 -5.07
N PRO A 250 -18.68 -10.75 -5.11
CA PRO A 250 -18.48 -11.45 -6.38
C PRO A 250 -19.82 -11.77 -7.05
N GLY A 251 -20.03 -11.30 -8.28
CA GLY A 251 -21.19 -11.65 -9.12
C GLY A 251 -22.40 -10.72 -9.09
N GLY A 252 -22.22 -9.45 -8.70
CA GLY A 252 -23.22 -8.39 -8.87
C GLY A 252 -23.20 -7.75 -10.25
#